data_AF-A0A973BD63-F1
#
_entry.id   AF-A0A973BD63-F1
#
_cell.length_a   1.000
_cell.length_b   1.000
_cell.length_c   1.000
_cell.angle_alpha   90.00
_cell.angle_beta   90.00
_cell.angle_gamma   90.00
#
_symmetry.space_group_name_H-M   'P 1'
#
loop_
_entity.id
_entity.type
_entity.pdbx_description
1 polymer ?
#
loop_
_entity_poly.entity_id
_entity_poly.type
_entity_poly.pdbx_seq_one_letter_code
_entity_poly.pdbx_strand_id
1 'polypeptide(L)'
;MSLTTLKKTVKDALDDLATLEVATFTGKEIDLSQSTDTTKVFETIQATLTTSTLVGYSRFEVEGDSMNYTNSDLGPDKQYLLDAHSSLVEGAQKSRKDFFDFVLKVMRS
;
A
#
# COMPACT_ATOMS: atom_id res chain seq x y z
N MET A 1 -14.08 -14.71 -23.15
CA MET A 1 -14.24 -13.46 -22.39
C MET A 1 -14.52 -12.33 -23.37
N SER A 2 -15.51 -11.47 -23.14
CA SER A 2 -15.85 -10.40 -24.12
C SER A 2 -14.85 -9.24 -24.04
N LEU A 3 -14.67 -8.50 -25.13
CA LEU A 3 -13.78 -7.33 -25.18
C LEU A 3 -14.16 -6.28 -24.10
N THR A 4 -15.46 -6.14 -23.83
CA THR A 4 -16.01 -5.25 -22.80
C THR A 4 -15.64 -5.72 -21.39
N THR A 5 -15.69 -7.02 -21.13
CA THR A 5 -15.27 -7.61 -19.85
C THR A 5 -13.77 -7.40 -19.62
N LEU A 6 -12.95 -7.58 -20.66
CA LEU A 6 -11.51 -7.34 -20.58
C LEU A 6 -11.17 -5.88 -20.29
N LYS A 7 -11.82 -4.94 -20.99
CA LYS A 7 -11.65 -3.51 -20.70
C LYS A 7 -12.00 -3.13 -19.27
N LYS A 8 -13.09 -3.68 -18.74
CA LYS A 8 -13.49 -3.44 -17.35
C LYS A 8 -12.45 -3.99 -16.37
N THR A 9 -12.03 -5.24 -16.53
CA THR A 9 -11.01 -5.85 -15.66
C THR A 9 -9.69 -5.09 -15.69
N VAL A 10 -9.25 -4.63 -16.87
CA VAL A 10 -8.03 -3.83 -16.99
C VAL A 10 -8.21 -2.45 -16.34
N LYS A 11 -9.37 -1.80 -16.51
CA LYS A 11 -9.65 -0.53 -15.85
C LYS A 11 -9.67 -0.67 -14.34
N ASP A 12 -10.38 -1.66 -13.81
CA ASP A 12 -10.49 -1.90 -12.37
C ASP A 12 -9.09 -2.19 -11.78
N ALA A 13 -8.25 -2.98 -12.47
CA ALA A 13 -6.87 -3.24 -12.05
C ALA A 13 -5.96 -2.00 -12.15
N LEU A 14 -6.18 -1.12 -13.12
CA LEU A 14 -5.46 0.16 -13.23
C LEU A 14 -5.86 1.13 -12.13
N ASP A 15 -7.15 1.20 -11.81
CA ASP A 15 -7.69 2.03 -10.72
C ASP A 15 -7.16 1.52 -9.35
N ASP A 16 -7.10 0.21 -9.12
CA ASP A 16 -6.45 -0.39 -7.94
C ASP A 16 -4.95 -0.06 -7.88
N LEU A 17 -4.26 -0.06 -9.03
CA LEU A 17 -2.87 0.36 -9.11
C LEU A 17 -2.68 1.86 -8.97
N ALA A 18 -3.71 2.68 -9.12
CA ALA A 18 -3.59 4.13 -9.11
C ALA A 18 -3.24 4.66 -7.72
N THR A 19 -3.61 3.93 -6.67
CA THR A 19 -3.36 4.33 -5.29
C THR A 19 -2.46 3.32 -4.60
N LEU A 20 -1.38 3.80 -3.99
CA LEU A 20 -0.58 3.04 -3.03
C LEU A 20 -0.68 3.72 -1.67
N GLU A 21 -1.09 2.97 -0.66
CA GLU A 21 -1.16 3.44 0.71
C GLU A 21 -0.38 2.48 1.62
N VAL A 22 0.58 3.02 2.35
CA VAL A 22 1.41 2.29 3.33
C VAL A 22 1.32 3.04 4.63
N ALA A 23 0.96 2.35 5.71
CA ALA A 23 0.99 2.89 7.06
C ALA A 23 1.70 1.92 8.00
N THR A 24 2.59 2.47 8.82
CA THR A 24 3.32 1.73 9.85
C THR A 24 2.95 2.32 11.21
N PHE A 25 2.58 1.46 12.15
CA PHE A 25 2.19 1.83 13.50
C PHE A 25 3.04 1.09 14.53
N THR A 26 3.20 1.69 15.71
CA THR A 26 3.64 0.96 16.90
C THR A 26 2.51 0.08 17.43
N GLY A 27 2.80 -1.06 18.06
CA GLY A 27 1.75 -1.91 18.63
C GLY A 27 2.14 -3.37 18.72
N LYS A 28 1.16 -4.20 19.07
CA LYS A 28 1.28 -5.66 18.97
C LYS A 28 0.93 -6.11 17.55
N GLU A 29 1.47 -7.25 17.17
CA GLU A 29 1.09 -7.93 15.93
C GLU A 29 -0.44 -8.08 15.87
N ILE A 30 -1.02 -7.69 14.74
CA ILE A 30 -2.45 -7.87 14.46
C ILE A 30 -2.60 -9.16 13.68
N ASP A 31 -3.41 -10.07 14.22
CA ASP A 31 -3.77 -11.28 13.50
C ASP A 31 -4.72 -10.96 12.35
N LEU A 32 -4.19 -11.00 11.12
CA LEU A 32 -4.94 -10.79 9.88
C LEU A 32 -5.50 -12.09 9.30
N SER A 33 -5.38 -13.24 9.98
CA SER A 33 -5.88 -14.53 9.49
C SER A 33 -7.40 -14.56 9.23
N GLN A 34 -8.14 -13.61 9.83
CA GLN A 34 -9.57 -13.45 9.59
C GLN A 34 -9.93 -12.41 8.51
N SER A 35 -8.97 -11.60 8.05
CA SER A 35 -9.22 -10.55 7.05
C SER A 35 -8.77 -11.03 5.67
N THR A 36 -9.64 -11.77 4.99
CA THR A 36 -9.40 -12.27 3.62
C THR A 36 -9.64 -11.21 2.54
N ASP A 37 -10.20 -10.06 2.92
CA ASP A 37 -10.49 -8.96 2.01
C ASP A 37 -9.38 -7.90 2.13
N THR A 38 -8.45 -7.93 1.18
CA THR A 38 -7.31 -7.02 1.12
C THR A 38 -7.73 -5.55 1.07
N THR A 39 -8.96 -5.25 0.62
CA THR A 39 -9.48 -3.87 0.56
C THR A 39 -9.89 -3.33 1.93
N LYS A 40 -10.14 -4.20 2.91
CA LYS A 40 -10.60 -3.85 4.27
C LYS A 40 -9.54 -4.00 5.34
N VAL A 41 -8.34 -4.49 4.97
CA VAL A 41 -7.23 -4.69 5.91
C VAL A 41 -6.90 -3.38 6.64
N PHE A 42 -6.90 -2.25 5.93
CA PHE A 42 -6.57 -0.95 6.54
C PHE A 42 -7.59 -0.50 7.59
N GLU A 43 -8.89 -0.60 7.27
CA GLU A 43 -9.98 -0.28 8.22
C GLU A 43 -9.94 -1.19 9.44
N THR A 44 -9.67 -2.49 9.22
CA THR A 44 -9.56 -3.50 10.29
C THR A 44 -8.40 -3.19 11.22
N ILE A 45 -7.23 -2.84 10.66
CA ILE A 45 -6.04 -2.45 11.40
C ILE A 45 -6.32 -1.18 12.21
N GLN A 46 -6.88 -0.13 11.60
CA GLN A 46 -7.22 1.11 12.30
C GLN A 46 -8.16 0.89 13.48
N ALA A 47 -9.21 0.08 13.32
CA ALA A 47 -10.16 -0.21 14.40
C ALA A 47 -9.50 -0.94 15.60
N THR A 48 -8.42 -1.69 15.35
CA THR A 48 -7.74 -2.51 16.37
C THR A 48 -6.64 -1.72 17.11
N LEU A 49 -6.10 -0.66 16.48
CA LEU A 49 -4.95 0.10 16.95
C LEU A 49 -5.31 1.31 17.85
N THR A 50 -6.15 1.10 18.86
CA THR A 50 -6.65 2.19 19.73
C THR A 50 -5.59 2.88 20.60
N THR A 51 -4.41 2.28 20.77
CA THR A 51 -3.31 2.80 21.61
C THR A 51 -1.98 2.96 20.86
N SER A 52 -2.04 2.85 19.54
CA SER A 52 -0.85 2.82 18.68
C SER A 52 -0.44 4.20 18.20
N THR A 53 0.86 4.38 18.00
CA THR A 53 1.44 5.60 17.44
C THR A 53 1.73 5.39 15.96
N LEU A 54 1.31 6.32 15.11
CA LEU A 54 1.70 6.32 13.69
C LEU A 54 3.20 6.63 13.57
N VAL A 55 3.94 5.72 12.95
CA VAL A 55 5.38 5.79 12.73
C VAL A 55 5.68 6.38 11.34
N GLY A 56 4.99 5.88 10.33
CA GLY A 56 5.19 6.28 8.94
C GLY A 56 3.90 6.14 8.16
N TYR A 57 3.65 7.07 7.26
CA TYR A 57 2.53 7.05 6.33
C TYR A 57 2.99 7.54 4.98
N SER A 58 2.67 6.77 3.94
CA SER A 58 2.95 7.11 2.56
C SER A 58 1.75 6.79 1.70
N ARG A 59 1.21 7.80 1.04
CA ARG A 59 0.15 7.67 0.04
C ARG A 59 0.62 8.27 -1.28
N PHE A 60 0.51 7.47 -2.33
CA PHE A 60 0.88 7.86 -3.68
C PHE A 60 -0.29 7.61 -4.63
N GLU A 61 -0.80 8.69 -5.21
CA GLU A 61 -1.82 8.66 -6.24
C GLU A 61 -1.18 8.96 -7.60
N VAL A 62 -1.48 8.15 -8.63
CA VAL A 62 -0.91 8.34 -9.98
C VAL A 62 -1.33 9.65 -10.62
N GLU A 63 -2.53 10.14 -10.30
CA GLU A 63 -3.08 11.38 -10.85
C GLU A 63 -3.08 12.55 -9.84
N GLY A 64 -2.53 12.35 -8.64
CA GLY A 64 -2.71 13.26 -7.50
C GLY A 64 -1.42 13.60 -6.76
N ASP A 65 -1.57 14.32 -5.66
CA ASP A 65 -0.48 14.63 -4.76
C ASP A 65 -0.04 13.38 -3.98
N SER A 66 1.25 13.29 -3.70
CA SER A 66 1.77 12.29 -2.77
C SER A 66 1.88 12.89 -1.37
N MET A 67 1.47 12.12 -0.36
CA MET A 67 1.61 12.50 1.03
C MET A 67 2.57 11.53 1.71
N ASN A 68 3.60 12.06 2.36
CA ASN A 68 4.56 11.29 3.13
C ASN A 68 4.71 11.92 4.51
N TYR A 69 4.68 11.08 5.54
CA TYR A 69 4.86 11.47 6.93
C TYR A 69 5.70 10.41 7.63
N THR A 70 6.65 10.87 8.42
CA THR A 70 7.44 10.02 9.32
C THR A 70 7.54 10.69 10.67
N ASN A 71 7.32 9.92 11.73
CA ASN A 71 7.51 10.40 13.09
C ASN A 71 8.99 10.25 13.48
N SER A 72 9.68 11.37 13.70
CA SER A 72 11.09 11.40 14.07
C SER A 72 11.36 11.20 15.57
N ASP A 73 10.34 11.31 16.42
CA ASP A 73 10.45 11.27 17.88
C ASP A 73 10.09 9.90 18.49
N LEU A 74 10.37 8.81 17.77
CA LEU A 74 10.00 7.45 18.20
C LEU A 74 10.92 6.85 19.28
N GLY A 75 12.09 7.45 19.49
CA GLY A 75 13.18 6.91 20.28
C GLY A 75 14.05 5.90 19.50
N PRO A 76 15.32 5.68 19.93
CA PRO A 76 16.27 4.84 19.19
C PRO A 76 15.82 3.39 19.02
N ASP A 77 15.04 2.88 19.98
CA ASP A 77 14.52 1.51 20.05
C ASP A 77 13.47 1.20 18.98
N LYS A 78 12.92 2.22 18.33
CA LYS A 78 11.84 2.08 17.33
C LYS A 78 12.24 2.59 15.95
N GLN A 79 13.49 3.00 15.77
CA GLN A 79 14.00 3.51 14.49
C GLN A 79 13.93 2.46 13.37
N TYR A 80 14.06 1.17 13.72
CA TYR A 80 13.88 0.06 12.78
C TYR A 80 12.50 0.04 12.08
N LEU A 81 11.46 0.63 12.70
CA LEU A 81 10.13 0.72 12.11
C LEU A 81 10.07 1.73 10.96
N LEU A 82 10.90 2.78 11.00
CA LEU A 82 11.06 3.72 9.89
C LEU A 82 11.77 3.05 8.72
N ASP A 83 12.85 2.30 8.98
CA ASP A 83 13.56 1.56 7.95
C ASP A 83 12.67 0.49 7.29
N ALA A 84 11.86 -0.20 8.11
CA ALA A 84 10.85 -1.13 7.62
C ALA A 84 9.79 -0.43 6.77
N HIS A 85 9.32 0.75 7.17
CA HIS A 85 8.37 1.55 6.39
C HIS A 85 8.95 1.92 5.01
N SER A 86 10.18 2.45 4.97
CA SER A 86 10.86 2.77 3.72
C SER A 86 10.99 1.55 2.81
N SER A 87 11.38 0.40 3.37
CA SER A 87 11.49 -0.86 2.61
C SER A 87 10.15 -1.32 2.03
N LEU A 88 9.05 -1.17 2.78
CA LEU A 88 7.69 -1.48 2.31
C LEU A 88 7.26 -0.55 1.17
N VAL A 89 7.53 0.75 1.30
CA VAL A 89 7.25 1.74 0.26
C VAL A 89 8.02 1.41 -1.03
N GLU A 90 9.32 1.14 -0.93
CA GLU A 90 10.16 0.76 -2.08
C GLU A 90 9.67 -0.52 -2.74
N GLY A 91 9.38 -1.56 -1.95
CA GLY A 91 8.86 -2.83 -2.45
C GLY A 91 7.54 -2.66 -3.19
N ALA A 92 6.62 -1.86 -2.65
CA ALA A 92 5.33 -1.61 -3.26
C ALA A 92 5.44 -0.76 -4.54
N GLN A 93 6.30 0.26 -4.56
CA GLN A 93 6.57 1.03 -5.79
C GLN A 93 7.19 0.15 -6.88
N LYS A 94 8.12 -0.74 -6.53
CA LYS A 94 8.69 -1.71 -7.47
C LYS A 94 7.62 -2.64 -8.04
N SER A 95 6.76 -3.20 -7.19
CA SER A 95 5.65 -4.06 -7.64
C SER A 95 4.72 -3.33 -8.61
N ARG A 96 4.42 -2.05 -8.37
CA ARG A 96 3.61 -1.23 -9.28
C ARG A 96 4.30 -1.05 -10.63
N LYS A 97 5.61 -0.76 -10.62
CA LYS A 97 6.40 -0.60 -11.85
C LYS A 97 6.43 -1.90 -12.66
N ASP A 98 6.71 -3.03 -12.02
CA ASP A 98 6.80 -4.33 -12.70
C ASP A 98 5.47 -4.72 -13.36
N PHE A 99 4.34 -4.44 -12.69
CA PHE A 99 3.01 -4.65 -13.26
C PHE A 99 2.72 -3.71 -14.44
N PHE A 100 3.05 -2.43 -14.32
CA PHE A 100 2.89 -1.47 -15.41
C PHE A 100 3.71 -1.87 -16.65
N ASP A 101 4.96 -2.29 -16.46
CA ASP A 101 5.82 -2.79 -17.53
C ASP A 101 5.23 -4.05 -18.19
N PHE A 102 4.64 -4.96 -17.40
CA PHE A 102 3.92 -6.12 -17.91
C PHE A 102 2.73 -5.70 -18.80
N VAL A 103 1.89 -4.77 -18.33
CA VAL A 103 0.75 -4.26 -19.11
C VAL A 103 1.21 -3.61 -20.41
N LEU A 104 2.25 -2.76 -20.37
CA LEU A 104 2.82 -2.14 -21.57
C LEU A 104 3.32 -3.19 -22.57
N LYS A 105 3.96 -4.26 -22.09
CA LYS A 105 4.44 -5.36 -22.93
C LYS A 105 3.30 -6.07 -23.63
N VAL A 106 2.21 -6.38 -22.91
CA VAL A 106 1.01 -7.03 -23.46
C VAL A 106 0.28 -6.13 -24.46
N MET A 107 0.23 -4.81 -24.23
CA MET A 107 -0.43 -3.88 -25.15
C MET A 107 0.35 -3.62 -26.45
N ARG A 108 1.66 -3.80 -26.43
CA ARG A 108 2.54 -3.58 -27.59
C ARG A 108 2.75 -4.84 -28.44
N SER A 109 2.36 -6.01 -27.94
CA SER A 109 2.35 -7.29 -28.65
C SER A 109 1.05 -7.51 -29.40
#